data_AF-A0A972EQJ6-F1
#
_entry.id   AF-A0A972EQJ6-F1
#
_cell.length_a   1.000
_cell.length_b   1.000
_cell.length_c   1.000
_cell.angle_alpha   90.00
_cell.angle_beta   90.00
_cell.angle_gamma   90.00
#
_symmetry.space_group_name_H-M   'P 1'
#
loop_
_entity.id
_entity.type
_entity.pdbx_description
1 polymer ?
#
loop_
_entity_poly.entity_id
_entity_poly.type
_entity_poly.pdbx_seq_one_letter_code
_entity_poly.pdbx_strand_id
1 'polypeptide(L)' 'LTIDFETTDDDSVTVRERDSMQQTRIKIDELLNYFRNIFVYD' A
#
# COMPACT_ATOMS: atom_id res chain seq x y z
N LEU A 1 1.02 -3.45 -5.87
CA LEU A 1 0.14 -3.75 -4.71
C LEU A 1 -0.01 -5.27 -4.63
N THR A 2 0.21 -5.84 -3.46
CA THR A 2 0.04 -7.27 -3.17
C THR A 2 -1.03 -7.41 -2.10
N ILE A 3 -1.99 -8.29 -2.35
CA ILE A 3 -3.09 -8.63 -1.43
C ILE A 3 -2.95 -10.13 -1.14
N ASP A 4 -2.80 -10.47 0.13
CA ASP A 4 -2.66 -11.84 0.62
C ASP A 4 -3.88 -12.22 1.48
N PHE A 5 -3.94 -13.48 1.93
CA PHE A 5 -5.04 -13.93 2.79
C PHE A 5 -5.02 -13.26 4.16
N GLU A 6 -3.85 -12.86 4.66
CA GLU A 6 -3.68 -12.12 5.91
C GLU A 6 -4.25 -10.70 5.84
N THR A 7 -4.43 -10.15 4.63
CA THR A 7 -5.03 -8.83 4.42
C THR A 7 -6.43 -8.72 5.03
N THR A 8 -7.19 -9.83 5.07
CA THR A 8 -8.55 -9.84 5.64
C THR A 8 -8.52 -9.89 7.17
N ASP A 9 -7.45 -10.42 7.75
CA ASP A 9 -7.31 -10.59 9.20
C ASP A 9 -6.64 -9.37 9.86
N ASP A 10 -5.76 -8.67 9.14
CA ASP A 10 -4.93 -7.56 9.64
C ASP A 10 -5.24 -6.20 8.98
N ASP A 11 -6.26 -6.15 8.11
CA ASP A 11 -6.69 -4.96 7.36
C ASP A 11 -5.52 -4.18 6.76
N SER A 12 -4.51 -4.89 6.24
CA SER A 12 -3.27 -4.30 5.74
C SER A 12 -2.82 -4.94 4.44
N VAL A 13 -2.26 -4.12 3.56
CA VAL A 13 -1.80 -4.51 2.23
C VAL A 13 -0.33 -4.18 2.05
N THR A 14 0.37 -4.95 1.23
CA THR A 14 1.76 -4.65 0.91
C THR A 14 1.84 -3.86 -0.39
N VAL A 15 2.32 -2.62 -0.31
CA VAL A 15 2.65 -1.82 -1.49
C VAL A 15 4.09 -2.08 -1.89
N ARG A 16 4.29 -2.41 -3.17
CA ARG A 16 5.62 -2.61 -3.76
C ARG A 16 5.88 -1.54 -4.79
N GLU A 17 6.94 -0.76 -4.54
CA GLU A 17 7.47 0.22 -5.47
C GLU A 17 8.28 -0.48 -6.55
N ARG A 18 7.94 -0.24 -7.82
CA ARG A 18 8.56 -0.94 -8.96
C ARG A 18 10.01 -0.49 -9.15
N ASP A 19 10.26 0.81 -9.06
CA ASP A 19 11.53 1.40 -9.46
C ASP A 19 12.59 1.27 -8.36
N SER A 20 12.18 1.34 -7.09
CA SER A 20 13.08 1.17 -5.94
C SER A 20 13.13 -0.27 -5.39
N MET A 21 12.28 -1.17 -5.90
CA MET A 21 12.07 -2.54 -5.38
C MET A 21 11.68 -2.61 -3.89
N GLN A 22 11.33 -1.47 -3.27
CA GLN A 22 10.95 -1.41 -1.87
C GLN A 22 9.53 -1.97 -1.64
N GLN A 23 9.33 -2.55 -0.47
CA GLN A 23 8.05 -3.12 -0.03
C GLN A 23 7.69 -2.51 1.32
N THR A 24 6.47 -1.97 1.42
CA THR A 24 5.94 -1.37 2.66
C THR A 24 4.57 -1.97 2.94
N ARG A 25 4.34 -2.44 4.17
CA ARG A 25 3.03 -2.90 4.63
C ARG A 25 2.29 -1.72 5.24
N ILE A 26 1.10 -1.45 4.72
CA ILE A 26 0.29 -0.27 5.04
C ILE A 26 -1.13 -0.72 5.32
N LYS A 27 -1.75 -0.16 6.34
CA LYS A 27 -3.16 -0.43 6.65
C LYS A 27 -4.09 0.14 5.59
N ILE A 28 -5.22 -0.52 5.38
CA ILE A 28 -6.19 -0.15 4.34
C ILE A 28 -6.75 1.27 4.56
N ASP A 29 -6.92 1.68 5.81
CA ASP A 29 -7.36 3.03 6.20
C ASP A 29 -6.35 4.13 5.79
N GLU A 30 -5.04 3.84 5.88
CA GLU A 30 -3.96 4.74 5.50
C GLU A 30 -3.60 4.65 4.00
N LEU A 31 -4.00 3.59 3.31
CA LEU A 31 -3.67 3.32 1.91
C LEU A 31 -4.07 4.45 0.95
N LEU A 32 -5.28 4.99 1.13
CA LEU A 32 -5.78 6.10 0.32
C LEU A 32 -4.96 7.39 0.50
N ASN A 33 -4.48 7.64 1.72
CA ASN A 33 -3.64 8.80 2.01
C ASN A 33 -2.22 8.59 1.46
N TYR A 34 -1.69 7.37 1.60
CA TYR A 34 -0.41 6.98 1.03
C TYR A 34 -0.35 7.17 -0.49
N PHE A 35 -1.36 6.68 -1.22
CA PHE A 35 -1.42 6.87 -2.67
C PHE A 35 -1.61 8.35 -3.07
N ARG A 36 -2.40 9.13 -2.32
CA ARG A 36 -2.52 10.58 -2.56
C ARG A 36 -1.19 11.31 -2.42
N ASN A 37 -0.36 10.94 -1.43
CA ASN A 37 0.95 11.56 -1.22
C ASN A 37 1.98 11.17 -2.30
N ILE A 38 1.91 9.95 -2.82
CA ILE A 38 2.88 9.44 -3.80
C ILE A 38 2.53 9.84 -5.23
N PHE A 39 1.25 9.76 -5.57
CA PHE A 39 0.75 10.03 -6.92
C PHE A 39 0.02 11.37 -6.97
N VAL A 40 0.52 12.42 -6.32
CA VAL A 40 -0.07 13.77 -6.39
C VAL A 40 -0.31 14.11 -7.86
N TYR A 41 -1.57 13.99 -8.28
CA TYR A 41 -2.09 14.41 -9.56
C TYR A 41 -3.01 15.58 -9.23
N ASP A 42 -2.58 16.78 -9.63
CA ASP A 42 -3.45 17.92 -9.94
C ASP A 42 -4.02 17.72 -11.35
#